data_AF-A0A833SME4-F1
#
_entry.id   AF-A0A833SME4-F1
#
_cell.length_a   1.000
_cell.length_b   1.000
_cell.length_c   1.000
_cell.angle_alpha   90.00
_cell.angle_beta   90.00
_cell.angle_gamma   90.00
#
_symmetry.space_group_name_H-M   'P 1'
#
loop_
_entity.id
_entity.type
_entity.pdbx_description
1 polymer ?
#
loop_
_entity_poly.entity_id
_entity_poly.type
_entity_poly.pdbx_seq_one_letter_code
_entity_poly.pdbx_strand_id
1 'polypeptide(L)'
;MEAERGVSSQDRDSNGRLVHPFLQPALKYPRHRVDDPRTSSGKVFTDNCMTSDAFFYGANQDADGKNRGEVQGTLVLDLCAWDTHALATMVLAIMAEEVCTPTHLNVEVWTSSTLSDLRVYFNESYQVGGVGYFGLSGVYTTHQFVQDGMKATPPYFPDFWKHYKTSEALIDALNVVSFKSKSKYYPPVETTCADGIMGCKDNCERTEACTQYESNGKTCLVLALMVPDYDEGYFQAVFDNLDVSAYFCFIGYDGVNQFAADAAKSSDPVFFYHYEPDLFHVTNKGKFDRVALPRTDPERVKLATGHYGENGFGAKTSNPVDVDYPSLALSKFAASVVKDLPIGSLGPIPSHISAQLAIG
;
A
#
# COMPACT_ATOMS: atom_id res chain seq x y z
N MET A 1 13.91 12.79 32.06
CA MET A 1 12.76 12.73 31.13
C MET A 1 11.42 12.85 31.84
N GLU A 2 10.85 11.83 32.51
CA GLU A 2 9.50 11.94 33.14
C GLU A 2 9.39 13.08 34.17
N ALA A 3 10.35 13.15 35.10
CA ALA A 3 10.40 14.19 36.12
C ALA A 3 10.74 15.60 35.57
N GLU A 4 11.40 15.68 34.41
CA GLU A 4 11.75 16.97 33.77
C GLU A 4 10.63 17.49 32.87
N ARG A 5 9.85 16.59 32.26
CA ARG A 5 8.82 16.93 31.27
C ARG A 5 7.40 16.88 31.84
N GLY A 6 7.23 16.40 33.07
CA GLY A 6 5.93 16.33 33.74
C GLY A 6 4.97 15.32 33.12
N VAL A 7 5.52 14.29 32.47
CA VAL A 7 4.78 13.22 31.76
C VAL A 7 5.20 11.88 32.35
N SER A 8 4.27 10.95 32.61
CA SER A 8 4.60 9.64 33.18
C SER A 8 4.23 8.48 32.25
N SER A 9 5.15 7.51 32.08
CA SER A 9 4.90 6.27 31.33
C SER A 9 3.85 5.37 31.97
N GLN A 10 3.41 5.72 33.18
CA GLN A 10 2.43 4.97 33.97
C GLN A 10 1.06 5.67 33.97
N ASP A 11 0.94 6.81 33.29
CA ASP A 11 -0.31 7.55 33.25
C ASP A 11 -1.40 6.70 32.58
N ARG A 12 -2.59 6.69 33.19
CA ARG A 12 -3.73 5.93 32.71
C ARG A 12 -4.95 6.81 32.49
N ASP A 13 -5.68 6.52 31.42
CA ASP A 13 -6.97 7.16 31.16
C ASP A 13 -8.04 6.64 32.13
N SER A 14 -9.26 7.20 32.03
CA SER A 14 -10.39 6.79 32.86
C SER A 14 -10.81 5.32 32.66
N ASN A 15 -10.30 4.66 31.61
CA ASN A 15 -10.55 3.26 31.28
C ASN A 15 -9.38 2.35 31.69
N GLY A 16 -8.35 2.88 32.36
CA GLY A 16 -7.18 2.13 32.81
C GLY A 16 -6.13 1.84 31.72
N ARG A 17 -6.27 2.42 30.52
CA ARG A 17 -5.31 2.27 29.43
C ARG A 17 -4.15 3.22 29.62
N LEU A 18 -2.93 2.82 29.22
CA LEU A 18 -1.78 3.71 29.26
C LEU A 18 -2.03 4.91 28.33
N VAL A 19 -1.89 6.13 28.85
CA VAL A 19 -1.99 7.39 28.11
C VAL A 19 -0.77 7.56 27.19
N HIS A 20 0.38 7.04 27.61
CA HIS A 20 1.65 7.12 26.87
C HIS A 20 2.27 5.73 26.69
N PRO A 21 1.63 4.81 25.94
CA PRO A 21 2.01 3.39 25.86
C PRO A 21 3.40 3.15 25.26
N PHE A 22 3.94 4.14 24.53
CA PHE A 22 5.24 4.07 23.87
C PHE A 22 6.33 4.88 24.60
N LEU A 23 5.98 5.56 25.69
CA LEU A 23 6.94 6.32 26.49
C LEU A 23 7.69 5.36 27.40
N GLN A 24 8.68 4.64 26.88
CA GLN A 24 9.60 3.87 27.70
C GLN A 24 10.81 4.75 28.06
N PRO A 25 11.29 4.75 29.30
CA PRO A 25 12.57 5.37 29.60
C PRO A 25 13.66 4.65 28.79
N ALA A 26 14.39 5.40 27.97
CA ALA A 26 15.58 4.89 27.32
C ALA A 26 16.51 4.29 28.38
N LEU A 27 17.15 3.16 28.06
CA LEU A 27 18.06 2.49 28.99
C LEU A 27 19.17 3.47 29.42
N LYS A 28 19.39 3.61 30.73
CA LYS A 28 20.40 4.51 31.31
C LYS A 28 21.81 4.27 30.75
N TYR A 29 22.09 3.04 30.34
CA TYR A 29 23.30 2.66 29.63
C TYR A 29 22.91 1.86 28.38
N PRO A 30 23.49 2.17 27.21
CA PRO A 30 23.28 1.35 26.03
C PRO A 30 23.78 -0.08 26.31
N ARG A 31 22.91 -1.08 26.20
CA ARG A 31 23.30 -2.50 26.31
C ARG A 31 24.27 -2.89 25.18
N HIS A 32 24.12 -2.25 24.03
CA HIS A 32 24.95 -2.41 22.84
C HIS A 32 25.16 -1.06 22.16
N ARG A 33 26.33 -0.86 21.53
CA ARG A 33 26.63 0.30 20.68
C ARG A 33 26.78 -0.16 19.24
N VAL A 34 26.16 0.57 18.31
CA VAL A 34 26.28 0.33 16.87
C VAL A 34 27.17 1.41 16.28
N ASP A 35 28.34 1.01 15.78
CA ASP A 35 29.21 1.90 15.02
C ASP A 35 28.80 1.88 13.55
N ASP A 36 27.66 2.50 13.21
CA ASP A 36 27.27 2.76 11.82
C ASP A 36 27.86 4.12 11.38
N PRO A 37 28.78 4.17 10.39
CA PRO A 37 29.34 5.42 9.88
C PRO A 37 28.30 6.42 9.35
N ARG A 38 27.07 5.97 9.06
CA ARG A 38 25.96 6.82 8.61
C ARG A 38 25.19 7.42 9.77
N THR A 39 25.23 6.82 10.96
CA THR A 39 24.67 7.43 12.18
C THR A 39 25.76 8.01 13.07
N SER A 40 27.05 7.84 12.72
CA SER A 40 28.20 8.35 13.48
C SER A 40 28.30 9.88 13.54
N SER A 41 27.48 10.59 12.76
CA SER A 41 27.30 12.03 12.83
C SER A 41 25.83 12.37 12.68
N GLY A 42 25.27 13.15 13.61
CA GLY A 42 23.89 13.66 13.54
C GLY A 42 23.63 14.60 12.35
N LYS A 43 24.62 14.79 11.47
CA LYS A 43 24.56 15.59 10.24
C LYS A 43 24.59 14.76 8.96
N VAL A 44 24.71 13.43 9.02
CA VAL A 44 24.79 12.61 7.80
C VAL A 44 23.41 12.51 7.12
N PHE A 45 22.36 12.28 7.90
CA PHE A 45 20.98 12.42 7.44
C PHE A 45 20.50 13.86 7.67
N THR A 46 20.82 14.75 6.74
CA THR A 46 20.24 16.10 6.72
C THR A 46 18.85 16.08 6.10
N ASP A 47 18.01 17.06 6.42
CA ASP A 47 16.67 17.23 5.82
C ASP A 47 16.72 17.26 4.28
N ASN A 48 17.84 17.70 3.71
CA ASN A 48 18.08 17.72 2.27
C ASN A 48 18.20 16.33 1.61
N CYS A 49 18.34 15.26 2.40
CA CYS A 49 18.43 13.88 1.92
C CYS A 49 17.12 13.09 2.12
N MET A 50 16.08 13.75 2.65
CA MET A 50 14.77 13.16 2.92
C MET A 50 13.71 13.90 2.12
N THR A 51 12.64 13.21 1.75
CA THR A 51 11.46 13.86 1.19
C THR A 51 10.82 14.76 2.25
N SER A 52 10.07 15.79 1.84
CA SER A 52 9.53 16.80 2.77
C SER A 52 8.57 16.25 3.84
N ASP A 53 8.08 15.04 3.64
CA ASP A 53 7.16 14.27 4.48
C ASP A 53 7.85 13.13 5.26
N ALA A 54 9.13 12.88 5.03
CA ALA A 54 9.90 11.89 5.77
C ALA A 54 10.45 12.49 7.08
N PHE A 55 10.20 11.76 8.18
CA PHE A 55 10.66 12.15 9.50
C PHE A 55 11.70 11.17 10.05
N PHE A 56 12.74 11.72 10.66
CA PHE A 56 13.82 10.93 11.23
C PHE A 56 14.04 11.34 12.68
N TYR A 57 13.82 10.39 13.60
CA TYR A 57 13.88 10.60 15.04
C TYR A 57 14.94 9.70 15.68
N GLY A 58 15.71 10.27 16.61
CA GLY A 58 16.69 9.60 17.44
C GLY A 58 16.20 9.37 18.88
N ALA A 59 17.06 8.80 19.71
CA ALA A 59 16.78 8.53 21.12
C ALA A 59 16.54 9.82 21.91
N ASN A 60 15.70 9.77 22.95
CA ASN A 60 15.37 10.95 23.78
C ASN A 60 14.75 12.12 23.01
N GLN A 61 14.17 11.88 21.82
CA GLN A 61 13.28 12.82 21.16
C GLN A 61 12.15 13.20 22.13
N ASP A 62 11.74 14.47 22.09
CA ASP A 62 10.68 14.92 22.96
C ASP A 62 9.29 14.56 22.44
N ALA A 63 8.35 14.40 23.37
CA ALA A 63 6.98 14.00 23.07
C ALA A 63 6.24 14.94 22.09
N ASP A 64 6.70 16.18 21.96
CA ASP A 64 6.17 17.17 21.02
C ASP A 64 6.81 17.08 19.62
N GLY A 65 7.84 16.26 19.43
CA GLY A 65 8.60 16.11 18.19
C GLY A 65 9.37 17.34 17.73
N LYS A 66 9.65 18.28 18.64
CA LYS A 66 10.34 19.55 18.34
C LYS A 66 11.85 19.39 18.23
N ASN A 67 12.42 18.35 18.82
CA ASN A 67 13.83 18.00 18.68
C ASN A 67 13.96 16.61 18.05
N ARG A 68 14.89 16.48 17.10
CA ARG A 68 15.26 15.20 16.47
C ARG A 68 15.79 14.15 17.46
N GLY A 69 16.29 14.54 18.63
CA GLY A 69 16.88 13.61 19.61
C GLY A 69 18.32 13.18 19.24
N GLU A 70 18.88 12.24 19.99
CA GLU A 70 20.21 11.68 19.79
C GLU A 70 20.19 10.61 18.70
N VAL A 71 20.77 10.90 17.54
CA VAL A 71 20.83 9.98 16.39
C VAL A 71 22.08 9.07 16.44
N GLN A 72 23.09 9.48 17.20
CA GLN A 72 24.38 8.81 17.15
C GLN A 72 24.29 7.42 17.78
N GLY A 73 24.52 6.40 16.96
CA GLY A 73 24.44 5.00 17.38
C GLY A 73 23.01 4.49 17.61
N THR A 74 21.98 5.18 17.07
CA THR A 74 20.59 4.71 17.13
C THR A 74 20.22 3.80 15.97
N LEU A 75 19.28 2.90 16.23
CA LEU A 75 18.57 2.11 15.24
C LEU A 75 17.58 3.01 14.48
N VAL A 76 17.66 2.98 13.15
CA VAL A 76 16.70 3.63 12.25
C VAL A 76 15.75 2.56 11.72
N LEU A 77 14.47 2.66 12.07
CA LEU A 77 13.41 1.85 11.49
C LEU A 77 12.54 2.74 10.63
N ASP A 78 12.31 2.32 9.39
CA ASP A 78 11.38 3.04 8.52
C ASP A 78 9.95 2.72 8.96
N LEU A 79 9.18 3.77 9.24
CA LEU A 79 7.78 3.68 9.60
C LEU A 79 6.99 4.23 8.43
N CYS A 80 6.60 3.33 7.52
CA CYS A 80 5.62 3.66 6.49
C CYS A 80 4.24 3.88 7.14
N ALA A 81 3.39 4.69 6.49
CA ALA A 81 2.11 5.16 7.03
C ALA A 81 1.00 4.10 7.22
N TRP A 82 1.31 2.80 7.14
CA TRP A 82 0.31 1.72 7.20
C TRP A 82 0.25 1.11 8.60
N ASP A 83 -0.93 0.74 9.08
CA ASP A 83 -1.09 0.15 10.41
C ASP A 83 -0.38 -1.20 10.54
N THR A 84 -0.30 -1.99 9.46
CA THR A 84 0.46 -3.25 9.43
C THR A 84 1.97 -3.00 9.48
N HIS A 85 2.46 -1.99 8.74
CA HIS A 85 3.85 -1.54 8.79
C HIS A 85 4.20 -1.01 10.17
N ALA A 86 3.37 -0.17 10.77
CA ALA A 86 3.55 0.35 12.11
C ALA A 86 3.61 -0.80 13.13
N LEU A 87 2.66 -1.74 13.08
CA LEU A 87 2.64 -2.90 13.98
C LEU A 87 3.87 -3.80 13.80
N ALA A 88 4.22 -4.18 12.58
CA ALA A 88 5.37 -5.02 12.28
C ALA A 88 6.69 -4.33 12.69
N THR A 89 6.80 -3.03 12.44
CA THR A 89 7.96 -2.21 12.80
C THR A 89 8.06 -2.03 14.32
N MET A 90 6.94 -1.89 15.03
CA MET A 90 6.93 -1.82 16.49
C MET A 90 7.30 -3.15 17.14
N VAL A 91 6.79 -4.28 16.62
CA VAL A 91 7.20 -5.62 17.07
C VAL A 91 8.70 -5.82 16.82
N LEU A 92 9.20 -5.38 15.67
CA LEU A 92 10.63 -5.38 15.38
C LEU A 92 11.41 -4.47 16.33
N ALA A 93 10.93 -3.27 16.63
CA ALA A 93 11.59 -2.34 17.56
C ALA A 93 11.78 -2.99 18.93
N ILE A 94 10.73 -3.63 19.46
CA ILE A 94 10.76 -4.39 20.71
C ILE A 94 11.77 -5.56 20.62
N MET A 95 11.81 -6.28 19.50
CA MET A 95 12.78 -7.36 19.31
C MET A 95 14.23 -6.86 19.16
N ALA A 96 14.43 -5.70 18.52
CA ALA A 96 15.74 -5.08 18.33
C ALA A 96 16.29 -4.47 19.63
N GLU A 97 15.42 -4.10 20.58
CA GLU A 97 15.83 -3.81 21.95
C GLU A 97 16.42 -5.04 22.67
N GLU A 98 16.02 -6.24 22.25
CA GLU A 98 16.41 -7.52 22.86
C GLU A 98 17.49 -8.29 22.07
N VAL A 99 17.76 -7.94 20.80
CA VAL A 99 18.76 -8.60 19.92
C VAL A 99 19.58 -7.57 19.14
N CYS A 100 20.92 -7.72 19.16
CA CYS A 100 21.89 -6.81 18.54
C CYS A 100 21.55 -6.35 17.10
N THR A 101 21.57 -5.02 16.95
CA THR A 101 21.88 -4.16 15.78
C THR A 101 21.14 -4.41 14.47
N PRO A 102 20.43 -3.40 13.91
CA PRO A 102 20.51 -3.30 12.45
C PRO A 102 20.65 -1.89 11.84
N THR A 103 21.20 -1.94 10.63
CA THR A 103 21.02 -0.99 9.53
C THR A 103 19.72 -1.29 8.77
N HIS A 104 19.20 -0.31 8.01
CA HIS A 104 17.95 -0.34 7.20
C HIS A 104 17.32 -1.73 6.93
N LEU A 105 16.11 -1.93 7.44
CA LEU A 105 15.28 -3.13 7.31
C LEU A 105 13.89 -2.73 6.86
N ASN A 106 13.44 -3.26 5.72
CA ASN A 106 12.07 -3.17 5.26
C ASN A 106 11.32 -4.41 5.71
N VAL A 107 10.32 -4.22 6.57
CA VAL A 107 9.60 -5.31 7.25
C VAL A 107 8.43 -5.87 6.45
N GLU A 108 8.05 -5.24 5.35
CA GLU A 108 6.98 -5.69 4.48
C GLU A 108 7.27 -5.19 3.06
N VAL A 109 7.59 -6.11 2.16
CA VAL A 109 7.95 -5.81 0.77
C VAL A 109 7.10 -6.67 -0.16
N TRP A 110 6.42 -5.97 -1.08
CA TRP A 110 5.54 -6.53 -2.10
C TRP A 110 6.33 -6.84 -3.38
N THR A 111 6.87 -8.05 -3.48
CA THR A 111 7.92 -8.39 -4.46
C THR A 111 7.43 -8.73 -5.87
N SER A 112 6.13 -8.72 -6.18
CA SER A 112 5.66 -9.08 -7.53
C SER A 112 5.82 -7.93 -8.53
N SER A 113 5.18 -6.78 -8.26
CA SER A 113 5.19 -5.59 -9.13
C SER A 113 6.48 -4.80 -9.04
N THR A 114 7.17 -4.84 -7.88
CA THR A 114 8.35 -4.00 -7.61
C THR A 114 9.69 -4.74 -7.77
N LEU A 115 9.69 -6.00 -8.21
CA LEU A 115 10.93 -6.80 -8.24
C LEU A 115 12.00 -6.19 -9.14
N SER A 116 11.60 -5.61 -10.27
CA SER A 116 12.48 -4.90 -11.19
C SER A 116 13.21 -3.75 -10.49
N ASP A 117 12.48 -3.00 -9.67
CA ASP A 117 13.02 -1.84 -8.96
C ASP A 117 13.92 -2.29 -7.81
N LEU A 118 13.52 -3.34 -7.10
CA LEU A 118 14.30 -3.90 -6.01
C LEU A 118 15.65 -4.48 -6.47
N ARG A 119 15.76 -4.92 -7.74
CA ARG A 119 17.00 -5.51 -8.26
C ARG A 119 18.20 -4.57 -8.17
N VAL A 120 18.01 -3.25 -8.24
CA VAL A 120 19.13 -2.29 -8.13
C VAL A 120 19.81 -2.37 -6.77
N TYR A 121 19.08 -2.80 -5.74
CA TYR A 121 19.56 -2.93 -4.37
C TYR A 121 20.05 -4.34 -4.02
N PHE A 122 19.96 -5.33 -4.91
CA PHE A 122 20.30 -6.74 -4.59
C PHE A 122 21.78 -6.98 -4.27
N ASN A 123 22.67 -6.07 -4.67
CA ASN A 123 24.08 -6.14 -4.26
C ASN A 123 24.28 -5.68 -2.81
N GLU A 124 23.39 -4.84 -2.28
CA GLU A 124 23.50 -4.18 -0.99
C GLU A 124 22.42 -4.65 0.01
N SER A 125 21.51 -5.50 -0.43
CA SER A 125 20.41 -6.04 0.37
C SER A 125 20.17 -7.52 0.08
N TYR A 126 19.54 -8.21 1.03
CA TYR A 126 19.13 -9.60 0.88
C TYR A 126 17.75 -9.83 1.51
N GLN A 127 17.03 -10.80 0.97
CA GLN A 127 15.76 -11.26 1.54
C GLN A 127 16.05 -12.05 2.83
N VAL A 128 15.53 -11.56 3.95
CA VAL A 128 15.71 -12.16 5.28
C VAL A 128 14.74 -13.33 5.51
N GLY A 129 13.57 -13.27 4.86
CA GLY A 129 12.51 -14.27 4.99
C GLY A 129 11.13 -13.65 4.88
N GLY A 130 10.08 -14.45 5.07
CA GLY A 130 8.70 -13.96 5.03
C GLY A 130 8.29 -13.18 6.29
N VAL A 131 7.31 -12.30 6.16
CA VAL A 131 6.66 -11.60 7.30
C VAL A 131 5.76 -12.54 8.10
N GLY A 132 5.38 -13.69 7.51
CA GLY A 132 4.55 -14.73 8.16
C GLY A 132 3.08 -14.70 7.73
N TYR A 133 2.72 -13.82 6.80
CA TYR A 133 1.41 -13.79 6.14
C TYR A 133 1.56 -13.49 4.65
N PHE A 134 0.46 -13.64 3.91
CA PHE A 134 0.39 -13.40 2.48
C PHE A 134 -0.29 -12.06 2.21
N GLY A 135 0.27 -11.32 1.27
CA GLY A 135 -0.35 -10.15 0.68
C GLY A 135 -1.07 -10.54 -0.60
N LEU A 136 -2.14 -9.81 -0.89
CA LEU A 136 -2.91 -9.94 -2.11
C LEU A 136 -3.52 -8.59 -2.48
N SER A 137 -3.01 -7.98 -3.53
CA SER A 137 -3.66 -6.83 -4.17
C SER A 137 -4.71 -7.28 -5.15
N GLY A 138 -5.73 -6.46 -5.41
CA GLY A 138 -6.79 -6.82 -6.35
C GLY A 138 -7.75 -5.70 -6.66
N VAL A 139 -8.70 -6.06 -7.52
CA VAL A 139 -9.84 -5.21 -7.83
C VAL A 139 -11.08 -5.80 -7.18
N TYR A 140 -11.91 -4.93 -6.61
CA TYR A 140 -13.08 -5.29 -5.82
C TYR A 140 -14.32 -4.54 -6.31
N THR A 141 -15.47 -5.14 -6.06
CA THR A 141 -16.80 -4.59 -6.33
C THR A 141 -17.72 -4.80 -5.14
N THR A 142 -18.81 -4.04 -5.04
CA THR A 142 -19.82 -4.27 -3.99
C THR A 142 -20.54 -5.59 -4.17
N HIS A 143 -20.78 -6.29 -3.05
CA HIS A 143 -21.48 -7.57 -3.05
C HIS A 143 -22.89 -7.46 -3.62
N GLN A 144 -23.58 -6.36 -3.31
CA GLN A 144 -24.92 -6.13 -3.85
C GLN A 144 -24.91 -6.03 -5.38
N PHE A 145 -23.88 -5.41 -5.98
CA PHE A 145 -23.78 -5.34 -7.44
C PHE A 145 -23.63 -6.73 -8.07
N VAL A 146 -22.89 -7.65 -7.42
CA VAL A 146 -22.80 -9.06 -7.84
C VAL A 146 -24.18 -9.73 -7.78
N GLN A 147 -24.90 -9.56 -6.67
CA GLN A 147 -26.25 -10.12 -6.50
C GLN A 147 -27.25 -9.58 -7.53
N ASP A 148 -27.14 -8.31 -7.89
CA ASP A 148 -28.02 -7.67 -8.87
C ASP A 148 -27.70 -8.11 -10.30
N GLY A 149 -26.41 -8.24 -10.63
CA GLY A 149 -25.95 -8.79 -11.91
C GLY A 149 -26.45 -10.21 -12.15
N MET A 150 -26.44 -11.06 -11.12
CA MET A 150 -27.00 -12.42 -11.21
C MET A 150 -28.51 -12.46 -11.50
N LYS A 151 -29.25 -11.43 -11.07
CA LYS A 151 -30.70 -11.30 -11.27
C LYS A 151 -31.07 -10.56 -12.56
N ALA A 152 -30.11 -9.88 -13.19
CA ALA A 152 -30.34 -9.14 -14.42
C ALA A 152 -30.74 -10.06 -15.59
N THR A 153 -31.34 -9.49 -16.63
CA THR A 153 -31.74 -10.22 -17.84
C THR A 153 -31.23 -9.47 -19.09
N PRO A 154 -30.21 -9.99 -19.79
CA PRO A 154 -29.41 -11.18 -19.45
C PRO A 154 -28.56 -10.96 -18.18
N PRO A 155 -28.18 -12.03 -17.46
CA PRO A 155 -27.35 -11.90 -16.27
C PRO A 155 -25.95 -11.40 -16.63
N TYR A 156 -25.34 -10.67 -15.70
CA TYR A 156 -23.93 -10.30 -15.77
C TYR A 156 -23.23 -10.53 -14.43
N PHE A 157 -21.91 -10.67 -14.46
CA PHE A 157 -21.12 -11.11 -13.31
C PHE A 157 -20.02 -10.09 -13.00
N PRO A 158 -20.27 -9.09 -12.14
CA PRO A 158 -19.27 -8.11 -11.70
C PRO A 158 -18.08 -8.72 -10.96
N ASP A 159 -18.19 -9.95 -10.46
CA ASP A 159 -17.08 -10.70 -9.90
C ASP A 159 -16.22 -11.39 -10.98
N PHE A 160 -16.52 -11.22 -12.27
CA PHE A 160 -15.80 -11.85 -13.38
C PHE A 160 -15.43 -10.88 -14.51
N TRP A 161 -14.13 -10.78 -14.77
CA TRP A 161 -13.55 -9.74 -15.64
C TRP A 161 -14.15 -9.66 -17.05
N LYS A 162 -14.54 -10.79 -17.66
CA LYS A 162 -15.03 -10.79 -19.06
C LYS A 162 -16.25 -9.89 -19.24
N HIS A 163 -17.09 -9.75 -18.21
CA HIS A 163 -18.29 -8.94 -18.32
C HIS A 163 -17.99 -7.44 -18.30
N TYR A 164 -16.84 -7.01 -17.77
CA TYR A 164 -16.33 -5.64 -17.91
C TYR A 164 -15.96 -5.29 -19.36
N LYS A 165 -15.73 -6.30 -20.20
CA LYS A 165 -15.48 -6.13 -21.64
C LYS A 165 -16.75 -6.23 -22.47
N THR A 166 -17.71 -7.08 -22.08
CA THR A 166 -18.80 -7.49 -22.97
C THR A 166 -20.20 -7.04 -22.55
N SER A 167 -20.40 -6.56 -21.32
CA SER A 167 -21.73 -6.19 -20.81
C SER A 167 -21.90 -4.68 -20.73
N GLU A 168 -22.68 -4.11 -21.65
CA GLU A 168 -23.03 -2.68 -21.62
C GLU A 168 -23.70 -2.28 -20.30
N ALA A 169 -24.62 -3.11 -19.78
CA ALA A 169 -25.31 -2.82 -18.52
C ALA A 169 -24.35 -2.71 -17.33
N LEU A 170 -23.32 -3.56 -17.29
CA LEU A 170 -22.29 -3.49 -16.26
C LEU A 170 -21.41 -2.26 -16.44
N ILE A 171 -20.97 -1.98 -17.68
CA ILE A 171 -20.13 -0.81 -18.01
C ILE A 171 -20.87 0.48 -17.65
N ASP A 172 -22.14 0.59 -18.01
CA ASP A 172 -23.00 1.74 -17.74
C ASP A 172 -23.22 1.95 -16.23
N ALA A 173 -23.37 0.87 -15.46
CA ALA A 173 -23.50 0.95 -14.00
C ALA A 173 -22.23 1.53 -13.34
N LEU A 174 -21.07 1.41 -13.99
CA LEU A 174 -19.77 1.89 -13.52
C LEU A 174 -19.25 3.09 -14.32
N ASN A 175 -20.13 3.83 -15.01
CA ASN A 175 -19.70 4.85 -15.97
C ASN A 175 -18.88 5.99 -15.30
N VAL A 176 -17.81 6.41 -16.00
CA VAL A 176 -16.88 7.44 -15.52
C VAL A 176 -17.53 8.81 -15.33
N VAL A 177 -18.57 9.14 -16.10
CA VAL A 177 -19.25 10.45 -16.02
C VAL A 177 -19.95 10.61 -14.67
N SER A 178 -20.69 9.58 -14.23
CA SER A 178 -21.33 9.57 -12.91
C SER A 178 -20.29 9.65 -11.80
N PHE A 179 -19.20 8.89 -11.90
CA PHE A 179 -18.11 8.97 -10.93
C PHE A 179 -17.51 10.36 -10.82
N LYS A 180 -17.12 10.98 -11.95
CA LYS A 180 -16.52 12.32 -11.96
C LYS A 180 -17.50 13.42 -11.50
N SER A 181 -18.80 13.15 -11.49
CA SER A 181 -19.80 14.07 -10.93
C SER A 181 -19.86 14.06 -9.39
N LYS A 182 -19.28 13.04 -8.74
CA LYS A 182 -19.24 12.93 -7.28
C LYS A 182 -18.14 13.82 -6.71
N SER A 183 -18.46 15.10 -6.52
CA SER A 183 -17.53 16.14 -6.00
C SER A 183 -16.92 15.85 -4.63
N LYS A 184 -17.46 14.85 -3.90
CA LYS A 184 -16.89 14.36 -2.65
C LYS A 184 -15.55 13.63 -2.86
N TYR A 185 -15.37 12.98 -4.01
CA TYR A 185 -14.21 12.13 -4.29
C TYR A 185 -13.39 12.63 -5.48
N TYR A 186 -14.01 13.32 -6.43
CA TYR A 186 -13.36 13.75 -7.67
C TYR A 186 -13.68 15.21 -8.03
N PRO A 187 -12.68 16.02 -8.45
CA PRO A 187 -11.25 15.70 -8.43
C PRO A 187 -10.75 15.52 -6.98
N PRO A 188 -9.67 14.75 -6.77
CA PRO A 188 -9.07 14.61 -5.45
C PRO A 188 -8.53 15.94 -4.94
N VAL A 189 -8.40 16.06 -3.62
CA VAL A 189 -7.79 17.23 -2.96
C VAL A 189 -6.33 17.38 -3.37
N GLU A 190 -5.60 16.25 -3.42
CA GLU A 190 -4.21 16.19 -3.82
C GLU A 190 -4.11 15.65 -5.25
N THR A 191 -3.32 16.33 -6.08
CA THR A 191 -3.05 15.87 -7.45
C THR A 191 -1.93 14.82 -7.39
N THR A 192 -2.31 13.55 -7.42
CA THR A 192 -1.37 12.42 -7.38
C THR A 192 -1.01 11.92 -8.78
N CYS A 193 -1.83 12.23 -9.80
CA CYS A 193 -1.66 11.85 -11.19
C CYS A 193 -1.74 13.11 -12.06
N ALA A 194 -0.64 13.86 -12.11
CA ALA A 194 -0.56 15.13 -12.81
C ALA A 194 -0.56 14.96 -14.33
N ASP A 195 -1.22 15.88 -15.04
CA ASP A 195 -1.31 15.85 -16.50
C ASP A 195 0.05 15.68 -17.18
N GLY A 196 0.14 14.68 -18.06
CA GLY A 196 1.35 14.36 -18.83
C GLY A 196 2.38 13.48 -18.10
N ILE A 197 2.17 13.15 -16.84
CA ILE A 197 2.99 12.20 -16.07
C ILE A 197 2.33 10.82 -16.11
N MET A 198 3.05 9.73 -16.39
CA MET A 198 2.47 8.36 -16.46
C MET A 198 1.23 8.24 -17.35
N GLY A 199 1.17 9.04 -18.43
CA GLY A 199 -0.02 9.07 -19.30
C GLY A 199 -1.28 9.61 -18.62
N CYS A 200 -1.16 10.31 -17.49
CA CYS A 200 -2.25 10.93 -16.76
C CYS A 200 -2.87 12.12 -17.51
N LYS A 201 -4.18 12.27 -17.31
CA LYS A 201 -4.96 13.46 -17.62
C LYS A 201 -6.14 13.58 -16.64
N ASP A 202 -6.28 14.74 -16.02
CA ASP A 202 -7.30 15.04 -15.03
C ASP A 202 -7.30 14.00 -13.87
N ASN A 203 -6.15 13.67 -13.29
CA ASN A 203 -6.01 12.62 -12.26
C ASN A 203 -6.48 11.22 -12.68
N CYS A 204 -6.59 10.96 -13.98
CA CYS A 204 -6.90 9.63 -14.48
C CYS A 204 -5.99 9.21 -15.62
N GLU A 205 -5.79 7.91 -15.76
CA GLU A 205 -5.33 7.28 -16.99
C GLU A 205 -6.53 6.61 -17.68
N ARG A 206 -6.34 6.10 -18.89
CA ARG A 206 -7.35 5.27 -19.56
C ARG A 206 -6.72 4.24 -20.50
N THR A 207 -7.47 3.20 -20.84
CA THR A 207 -7.07 2.17 -21.80
C THR A 207 -7.21 2.63 -23.25
N GLU A 208 -6.50 1.98 -24.18
CA GLU A 208 -6.71 2.19 -25.61
C GLU A 208 -8.14 1.81 -26.02
N ALA A 209 -8.65 0.70 -25.45
CA ALA A 209 -10.02 0.26 -25.63
C ALA A 209 -11.02 1.36 -25.26
N CYS A 210 -10.77 2.10 -24.17
CA CYS A 210 -11.60 3.23 -23.77
C CYS A 210 -11.57 4.38 -24.79
N THR A 211 -10.39 4.74 -25.31
CA THR A 211 -10.25 5.75 -26.38
C THR A 211 -11.13 5.40 -27.58
N GLN A 212 -11.10 4.13 -28.01
CA GLN A 212 -11.93 3.65 -29.12
C GLN A 212 -13.42 3.62 -28.75
N TYR A 213 -13.76 3.25 -27.51
CA TYR A 213 -15.13 3.21 -27.00
C TYR A 213 -15.79 4.59 -27.03
N GLU A 214 -15.09 5.61 -26.52
CA GLU A 214 -15.56 6.99 -26.53
C GLU A 214 -15.66 7.57 -27.94
N SER A 215 -14.75 7.19 -28.86
CA SER A 215 -14.84 7.61 -30.27
C SER A 215 -16.12 7.13 -30.96
N ASN A 216 -16.74 6.07 -30.44
CA ASN A 216 -18.02 5.53 -30.89
C ASN A 216 -19.22 6.10 -30.10
N GLY A 217 -19.03 7.17 -29.32
CA GLY A 217 -20.08 7.83 -28.55
C GLY A 217 -20.54 7.07 -27.31
N LYS A 218 -19.76 6.09 -26.84
CA LYS A 218 -20.05 5.34 -25.61
C LYS A 218 -19.26 5.89 -24.42
N THR A 219 -19.64 5.50 -23.21
CA THR A 219 -18.97 5.92 -21.98
C THR A 219 -18.21 4.75 -21.37
N CYS A 220 -16.95 4.98 -20.99
CA CYS A 220 -16.13 3.97 -20.33
C CYS A 220 -16.52 3.78 -18.86
N LEU A 221 -16.17 2.62 -18.31
CA LEU A 221 -16.23 2.38 -16.88
C LEU A 221 -15.07 3.06 -16.15
N VAL A 222 -15.17 3.22 -14.83
CA VAL A 222 -14.08 3.69 -13.98
C VAL A 222 -13.63 2.62 -13.01
N LEU A 223 -12.31 2.48 -12.87
CA LEU A 223 -11.64 1.83 -11.74
C LEU A 223 -11.06 2.93 -10.86
N ALA A 224 -11.55 3.05 -9.62
CA ALA A 224 -11.00 3.97 -8.64
C ALA A 224 -9.71 3.39 -8.04
N LEU A 225 -8.63 4.18 -8.07
CA LEU A 225 -7.30 3.83 -7.57
C LEU A 225 -6.90 4.77 -6.44
N MET A 226 -6.00 4.30 -5.58
CA MET A 226 -5.52 5.09 -4.45
C MET A 226 -4.50 6.12 -4.93
N VAL A 227 -3.29 5.68 -5.24
CA VAL A 227 -2.20 6.51 -5.79
C VAL A 227 -1.48 5.73 -6.89
N PRO A 228 -0.79 6.40 -7.83
CA PRO A 228 -0.10 5.72 -8.93
C PRO A 228 0.99 4.74 -8.50
N ASP A 229 1.66 5.04 -7.39
CA ASP A 229 2.84 4.29 -6.94
C ASP A 229 2.49 2.92 -6.32
N TYR A 230 1.20 2.64 -6.06
CA TYR A 230 0.76 1.35 -5.54
C TYR A 230 0.51 0.36 -6.67
N ASP A 231 1.26 -0.74 -6.67
CA ASP A 231 1.27 -1.73 -7.75
C ASP A 231 1.36 -1.08 -9.12
N GLU A 232 2.34 -0.17 -9.24
CA GLU A 232 2.49 0.77 -10.35
C GLU A 232 2.28 0.09 -11.72
N GLY A 233 1.26 0.59 -12.42
CA GLY A 233 0.88 0.16 -13.76
C GLY A 233 0.41 -1.29 -13.90
N TYR A 234 0.35 -2.09 -12.84
CA TYR A 234 0.00 -3.52 -12.94
C TYR A 234 -1.45 -3.71 -13.38
N PHE A 235 -2.40 -3.18 -12.61
CA PHE A 235 -3.82 -3.35 -12.92
C PHE A 235 -4.20 -2.57 -14.18
N GLN A 236 -3.61 -1.40 -14.40
CA GLN A 236 -3.85 -0.63 -15.62
C GLN A 236 -3.43 -1.41 -16.86
N ALA A 237 -2.25 -2.03 -16.84
CA ALA A 237 -1.77 -2.88 -17.92
C ALA A 237 -2.64 -4.12 -18.12
N VAL A 238 -3.04 -4.81 -17.03
CA VAL A 238 -3.96 -5.96 -17.14
C VAL A 238 -5.24 -5.58 -17.86
N PHE A 239 -5.86 -4.48 -17.49
CA PHE A 239 -7.12 -4.05 -18.08
C PHE A 239 -6.96 -3.59 -19.52
N ASP A 240 -5.88 -2.88 -19.83
CA ASP A 240 -5.57 -2.47 -21.20
C ASP A 240 -5.30 -3.70 -22.09
N ASN A 241 -4.53 -4.67 -21.62
CA ASN A 241 -4.24 -5.92 -22.35
C ASN A 241 -5.44 -6.85 -22.50
N LEU A 242 -6.44 -6.76 -21.63
CA LEU A 242 -7.71 -7.47 -21.76
C LEU A 242 -8.74 -6.74 -22.63
N ASP A 243 -8.40 -5.56 -23.13
CA ASP A 243 -9.26 -4.62 -23.86
C ASP A 243 -10.53 -4.24 -23.07
N VAL A 244 -10.39 -3.99 -21.77
CA VAL A 244 -11.46 -3.43 -20.95
C VAL A 244 -11.48 -1.91 -21.16
N SER A 245 -12.63 -1.34 -21.52
CA SER A 245 -12.80 0.09 -21.75
C SER A 245 -12.92 0.86 -20.43
N ALA A 246 -11.78 1.14 -19.79
CA ALA A 246 -11.71 1.69 -18.44
C ALA A 246 -10.92 3.02 -18.36
N TYR A 247 -11.37 3.87 -17.45
CA TYR A 247 -10.54 4.89 -16.79
C TYR A 247 -9.96 4.35 -15.50
N PHE A 248 -8.76 4.83 -15.16
CA PHE A 248 -8.05 4.57 -13.93
C PHE A 248 -7.92 5.89 -13.19
N CYS A 249 -8.81 6.19 -12.25
CA CYS A 249 -8.85 7.50 -11.60
C CYS A 249 -8.32 7.44 -10.17
N PHE A 250 -7.30 8.23 -9.88
CA PHE A 250 -6.62 8.27 -8.59
C PHE A 250 -7.32 9.25 -7.65
N ILE A 251 -7.77 8.76 -6.49
CA ILE A 251 -8.51 9.56 -5.50
C ILE A 251 -7.91 9.51 -4.09
N GLY A 252 -6.70 8.97 -3.94
CA GLY A 252 -6.02 8.80 -2.66
C GLY A 252 -6.49 7.56 -1.90
N TYR A 253 -5.68 7.11 -0.95
CA TYR A 253 -5.99 5.99 -0.06
C TYR A 253 -7.33 6.21 0.69
N ASP A 254 -7.44 7.34 1.39
CA ASP A 254 -8.66 7.70 2.12
C ASP A 254 -9.87 7.89 1.19
N GLY A 255 -9.64 8.45 0.00
CA GLY A 255 -10.70 8.65 -1.00
C GLY A 255 -11.28 7.34 -1.50
N VAL A 256 -10.44 6.34 -1.82
CA VAL A 256 -10.90 4.99 -2.21
C VAL A 256 -11.64 4.33 -1.06
N ASN A 257 -11.08 4.36 0.15
CA ASN A 257 -11.70 3.76 1.33
C ASN A 257 -13.09 4.35 1.58
N GLN A 258 -13.21 5.67 1.53
CA GLN A 258 -14.50 6.33 1.74
C GLN A 258 -15.47 6.11 0.58
N PHE A 259 -14.98 6.13 -0.67
CA PHE A 259 -15.79 5.89 -1.86
C PHE A 259 -16.42 4.50 -1.83
N ALA A 260 -15.62 3.47 -1.57
CA ALA A 260 -16.09 2.09 -1.48
C ALA A 260 -16.99 1.88 -0.26
N ALA A 261 -16.62 2.39 0.93
CA ALA A 261 -17.42 2.23 2.14
C ALA A 261 -18.80 2.90 2.05
N ASP A 262 -18.89 4.06 1.40
CA ASP A 262 -20.18 4.73 1.21
C ASP A 262 -21.04 4.02 0.18
N ALA A 263 -20.45 3.56 -0.92
CA ALA A 263 -21.15 2.73 -1.90
C ALA A 263 -21.71 1.44 -1.29
N ALA A 264 -20.95 0.79 -0.39
CA ALA A 264 -21.43 -0.38 0.33
C ALA A 264 -22.63 -0.07 1.25
N LYS A 265 -22.75 1.16 1.79
CA LYS A 265 -23.91 1.58 2.59
C LYS A 265 -25.12 1.89 1.72
N SER A 266 -24.92 2.53 0.56
CA SER A 266 -25.98 2.88 -0.38
C SER A 266 -26.37 1.74 -1.32
N SER A 267 -25.62 0.63 -1.32
CA SER A 267 -25.73 -0.45 -2.31
C SER A 267 -25.42 -0.01 -3.74
N ASP A 268 -24.60 1.03 -3.90
CA ASP A 268 -24.19 1.50 -5.21
C ASP A 268 -23.14 0.54 -5.83
N PRO A 269 -23.16 0.37 -7.17
CA PRO A 269 -22.09 -0.31 -7.88
C PRO A 269 -20.81 0.54 -7.80
N VAL A 270 -19.71 -0.10 -7.43
CA VAL A 270 -18.36 0.49 -7.48
C VAL A 270 -17.36 -0.53 -7.95
N PHE A 271 -16.24 -0.01 -8.45
CA PHE A 271 -15.13 -0.80 -8.92
C PHE A 271 -13.85 -0.09 -8.52
N PHE A 272 -13.07 -0.73 -7.64
CA PHE A 272 -11.95 -0.09 -6.98
C PHE A 272 -10.80 -1.06 -6.71
N TYR A 273 -9.60 -0.52 -6.72
CA TYR A 273 -8.39 -1.23 -6.31
C TYR A 273 -8.26 -1.23 -4.78
N HIS A 274 -7.82 -2.35 -4.22
CA HIS A 274 -7.43 -2.46 -2.82
C HIS A 274 -6.46 -3.64 -2.62
N TYR A 275 -5.92 -3.78 -1.42
CA TYR A 275 -5.08 -4.90 -1.01
C TYR A 275 -5.50 -5.51 0.33
N GLU A 276 -5.13 -6.77 0.53
CA GLU A 276 -5.25 -7.49 1.79
C GLU A 276 -3.85 -7.98 2.24
N PRO A 277 -3.52 -7.94 3.53
CA PRO A 277 -4.38 -7.50 4.64
C PRO A 277 -4.47 -5.98 4.76
N ASP A 278 -5.67 -5.48 5.05
CA ASP A 278 -5.90 -4.09 5.44
C ASP A 278 -7.13 -3.99 6.36
N LEU A 279 -7.14 -3.04 7.30
CA LEU A 279 -8.27 -2.83 8.22
C LEU A 279 -9.57 -2.51 7.48
N PHE A 280 -9.51 -1.94 6.28
CA PHE A 280 -10.67 -1.70 5.42
C PHE A 280 -11.46 -2.99 5.18
N HIS A 281 -10.80 -4.09 4.84
CA HIS A 281 -11.46 -5.39 4.59
C HIS A 281 -11.97 -6.05 5.87
N VAL A 282 -11.35 -5.77 7.01
CA VAL A 282 -11.82 -6.24 8.33
C VAL A 282 -13.11 -5.51 8.74
N THR A 283 -13.11 -4.18 8.62
CA THR A 283 -14.24 -3.32 9.00
C THR A 283 -15.42 -3.42 8.03
N ASN A 284 -15.18 -3.83 6.79
CA ASN A 284 -16.18 -4.03 5.75
C ASN A 284 -16.34 -5.48 5.32
N LYS A 285 -16.07 -6.42 6.24
CA LYS A 285 -16.16 -7.86 5.98
C LYS A 285 -17.50 -8.25 5.32
N GLY A 286 -17.42 -8.94 4.20
CA GLY A 286 -18.59 -9.45 3.46
C GLY A 286 -19.36 -8.41 2.65
N LYS A 287 -18.86 -7.16 2.54
CA LYS A 287 -19.50 -6.11 1.74
C LYS A 287 -18.97 -6.02 0.31
N PHE A 288 -17.82 -6.62 0.04
CA PHE A 288 -17.16 -6.55 -1.25
C PHE A 288 -16.75 -7.95 -1.71
N ASP A 289 -16.81 -8.16 -3.02
CA ASP A 289 -16.29 -9.34 -3.69
C ASP A 289 -15.07 -8.94 -4.53
N ARG A 290 -14.05 -9.80 -4.53
CA ARG A 290 -12.91 -9.66 -5.42
C ARG A 290 -13.32 -10.02 -6.84
N VAL A 291 -12.92 -9.21 -7.80
CA VAL A 291 -13.11 -9.50 -9.23
C VAL A 291 -12.05 -10.48 -9.69
N ALA A 292 -12.49 -11.64 -10.17
CA ALA A 292 -11.62 -12.65 -10.74
C ALA A 292 -11.13 -12.18 -12.12
N LEU A 293 -9.88 -11.73 -12.18
CA LEU A 293 -9.12 -11.49 -13.41
C LEU A 293 -8.58 -12.83 -13.96
N PRO A 294 -7.98 -12.88 -15.18
CA PRO A 294 -7.38 -14.11 -15.69
C PRO A 294 -6.42 -14.68 -14.65
N ARG A 295 -6.54 -15.98 -14.37
CA ARG A 295 -5.81 -16.63 -13.28
C ARG A 295 -4.32 -16.27 -13.30
N THR A 296 -3.79 -15.92 -12.14
CA THR A 296 -2.37 -15.68 -11.92
C THR A 296 -1.51 -16.80 -12.50
N ASP A 297 -0.49 -16.40 -13.27
CA ASP A 297 0.53 -17.26 -13.84
C ASP A 297 1.90 -16.62 -13.57
N PRO A 298 2.78 -17.24 -12.75
CA PRO A 298 4.09 -16.68 -12.41
C PRO A 298 4.94 -16.28 -13.63
N GLU A 299 4.82 -17.01 -14.74
CA GLU A 299 5.59 -16.73 -15.95
C GLU A 299 5.12 -15.47 -16.68
N ARG A 300 3.86 -15.07 -16.48
CA ARG A 300 3.27 -13.83 -17.02
C ARG A 300 3.39 -12.68 -16.04
N VAL A 301 3.24 -12.93 -14.74
CA VAL A 301 3.44 -11.94 -13.68
C VAL A 301 4.84 -11.33 -13.77
N LYS A 302 5.89 -12.14 -13.98
CA LYS A 302 7.27 -11.65 -14.08
C LYS A 302 7.56 -10.77 -15.30
N LEU A 303 6.62 -10.70 -16.26
CA LEU A 303 6.74 -9.83 -17.42
C LEU A 303 6.31 -8.40 -17.12
N ALA A 304 5.66 -8.16 -15.97
CA ALA A 304 5.26 -6.83 -15.55
C ALA A 304 6.47 -5.89 -15.53
N THR A 305 6.36 -4.74 -16.18
CA THR A 305 7.44 -3.75 -16.28
C THR A 305 7.41 -2.71 -15.17
N GLY A 306 6.36 -2.68 -14.35
CA GLY A 306 6.17 -1.71 -13.27
C GLY A 306 5.73 -0.32 -13.74
N HIS A 307 5.23 -0.19 -14.97
CA HIS A 307 4.83 1.11 -15.54
C HIS A 307 3.53 1.01 -16.34
N TYR A 308 2.84 2.14 -16.49
CA TYR A 308 1.72 2.33 -17.41
C TYR A 308 1.68 3.78 -17.92
N GLY A 309 1.05 4.01 -19.06
CA GLY A 309 0.91 5.33 -19.68
C GLY A 309 2.20 5.89 -20.30
N GLU A 310 3.22 5.04 -20.47
CA GLU A 310 4.51 5.35 -21.11
C GLU A 310 4.37 5.84 -22.56
N ASN A 311 3.26 5.49 -23.21
CA ASN A 311 2.92 5.90 -24.58
C ASN A 311 1.92 7.07 -24.64
N GLY A 312 1.56 7.63 -23.48
CA GLY A 312 0.61 8.73 -23.35
C GLY A 312 -0.84 8.31 -23.05
N PHE A 313 -1.68 9.30 -22.80
CA PHE A 313 -3.06 9.11 -22.33
C PHE A 313 -3.94 8.35 -23.35
N GLY A 314 -4.36 7.14 -22.98
CA GLY A 314 -5.22 6.29 -23.80
C GLY A 314 -4.52 5.63 -24.98
N ALA A 315 -3.19 5.57 -24.96
CA ALA A 315 -2.40 4.72 -25.86
C ALA A 315 -2.14 3.36 -25.20
N LYS A 316 -1.98 2.31 -26.02
CA LYS A 316 -1.69 0.96 -25.54
C LYS A 316 -0.40 0.93 -24.73
N THR A 317 -0.41 0.25 -23.59
CA THR A 317 0.80 0.01 -22.80
C THR A 317 1.77 -0.97 -23.48
N SER A 318 3.05 -0.85 -23.16
CA SER A 318 4.10 -1.82 -23.45
C SER A 318 4.33 -2.82 -22.31
N ASN A 319 3.72 -2.60 -21.15
CA ASN A 319 3.68 -3.55 -20.04
C ASN A 319 2.78 -4.74 -20.41
N PRO A 320 3.33 -5.95 -20.63
CA PRO A 320 2.60 -7.06 -21.25
C PRO A 320 1.74 -7.87 -20.27
N VAL A 321 1.70 -7.51 -18.99
CA VAL A 321 0.99 -8.29 -17.97
C VAL A 321 -0.52 -8.26 -18.18
N ASP A 322 -1.15 -9.42 -18.08
CA ASP A 322 -2.56 -9.64 -18.42
C ASP A 322 -3.20 -10.76 -17.57
N VAL A 323 -2.70 -10.92 -16.35
CA VAL A 323 -3.17 -11.88 -15.34
C VAL A 323 -3.34 -11.21 -13.99
N ASP A 324 -4.22 -11.77 -13.17
CA ASP A 324 -4.49 -11.34 -11.81
C ASP A 324 -3.20 -11.34 -10.97
N TYR A 325 -3.16 -10.40 -10.03
CA TYR A 325 -2.05 -10.20 -9.13
C TYR A 325 -1.87 -11.44 -8.24
N PRO A 326 -0.64 -11.93 -8.05
CA PRO A 326 -0.41 -13.13 -7.27
C PRO A 326 -0.71 -12.91 -5.78
N SER A 327 -1.22 -13.95 -5.11
CA SER A 327 -1.01 -14.03 -3.66
C SER A 327 0.46 -14.33 -3.41
N LEU A 328 1.15 -13.46 -2.67
CA LEU A 328 2.56 -13.62 -2.38
C LEU A 328 2.84 -13.59 -0.88
N ALA A 329 3.81 -14.38 -0.45
CA ALA A 329 4.36 -14.25 0.89
C ALA A 329 5.13 -12.92 0.94
N LEU A 330 4.66 -11.98 1.77
CA LEU A 330 5.34 -10.70 1.92
C LEU A 330 6.72 -10.96 2.52
N SER A 331 7.70 -10.22 2.03
CA SER A 331 9.10 -10.47 2.34
C SER A 331 9.71 -9.35 3.17
N LYS A 332 10.69 -9.72 3.99
CA LYS A 332 11.55 -8.79 4.72
C LYS A 332 12.87 -8.65 3.97
N PHE A 333 13.37 -7.44 3.82
CA PHE A 333 14.68 -7.16 3.20
C PHE A 333 15.57 -6.38 4.15
N ALA A 334 16.80 -6.85 4.33
CA ALA A 334 17.82 -6.17 5.14
C ALA A 334 19.04 -5.84 4.30
N ALA A 335 19.79 -4.83 4.74
CA ALA A 335 21.08 -4.52 4.15
C ALA A 335 22.09 -5.68 4.33
N SER A 336 22.86 -6.00 3.30
CA SER A 336 23.84 -7.11 3.29
C SER A 336 24.90 -7.02 4.39
N VAL A 337 25.18 -5.81 4.90
CA VAL A 337 26.11 -5.58 6.00
C VAL A 337 25.69 -6.26 7.32
N VAL A 338 24.40 -6.60 7.49
CA VAL A 338 23.91 -7.30 8.70
C VAL A 338 23.74 -8.81 8.52
N LYS A 339 24.10 -9.34 7.35
CA LYS A 339 23.86 -10.75 6.99
C LYS A 339 24.51 -11.75 7.96
N ASP A 340 25.71 -11.42 8.45
CA ASP A 340 26.48 -12.27 9.36
C ASP A 340 26.27 -11.92 10.85
N LEU A 341 25.40 -10.96 11.14
CA LEU A 341 25.04 -10.58 12.50
C LEU A 341 23.90 -11.47 13.04
N PRO A 342 23.70 -11.57 14.36
CA PRO A 342 22.60 -12.35 14.95
C PRO A 342 21.23 -11.97 14.38
N ILE A 343 21.03 -10.68 14.07
CA ILE A 343 19.80 -10.18 13.43
C ILE A 343 19.58 -10.72 12.01
N GLY A 344 20.64 -11.11 11.31
CA GLY A 344 20.55 -11.69 9.97
C GLY A 344 19.92 -13.08 9.95
N SER A 345 19.72 -13.68 11.14
CA SER A 345 19.11 -15.00 11.34
C SER A 345 17.61 -14.97 11.69
N LEU A 346 16.94 -13.80 11.62
CA LEU A 346 15.48 -13.60 11.83
C LEU A 346 14.55 -14.35 10.83
N GLY A 347 15.08 -15.37 10.14
CA GLY A 347 14.44 -16.15 9.08
C GLY A 347 13.19 -16.92 9.50
N PRO A 348 13.07 -17.43 10.75
CA PRO A 348 11.82 -18.00 11.21
C PRO A 348 11.56 -17.64 12.69
N ILE A 349 11.10 -16.43 13.00
CA ILE A 349 10.44 -16.23 14.29
C ILE A 349 8.98 -16.66 14.13
N PRO A 350 8.53 -17.72 14.83
CA PRO A 350 7.21 -18.30 14.65
C PRO A 350 6.10 -17.31 14.97
N SER A 351 4.99 -17.52 14.27
CA SER A 351 3.61 -17.04 14.42
C SER A 351 2.97 -17.19 15.83
N HIS A 352 3.72 -16.96 16.91
CA HIS A 352 3.25 -17.05 18.29
C HIS A 352 3.47 -15.74 19.06
N ILE A 353 3.01 -14.62 18.51
CA ILE A 353 2.59 -13.48 19.32
C ILE A 353 1.21 -13.07 18.79
N SER A 354 0.16 -13.56 19.44
CA SER A 354 -1.19 -13.01 19.28
C SER A 354 -1.19 -11.62 19.90
N ALA A 355 -0.99 -10.58 19.11
CA ALA A 355 -1.28 -9.22 19.52
C ALA A 355 -2.76 -8.93 19.22
N GLN A 356 -3.57 -8.97 20.27
CA GLN A 356 -4.97 -8.58 20.22
C GLN A 356 -5.01 -7.05 20.19
N LEU A 357 -5.19 -6.46 19.00
CA LEU A 357 -5.40 -5.02 18.86
C LEU A 357 -6.78 -4.66 19.42
N ALA A 358 -6.78 -3.94 20.53
CA ALA A 358 -7.88 -3.08 20.92
C ALA A 358 -7.42 -1.63 20.68
N ILE A 359 -7.79 -1.08 19.52
CA ILE A 359 -7.67 0.37 19.28
C ILE A 359 -8.99 0.99 19.74
N GLY A 360 -8.89 2.01 20.59
CA GLY A 360 -9.99 2.87 21.00
C GLY A 360 -9.98 4.18 20.25
#